data_AF-A0A0C3Q9U7-F1
#
_entry.id   AF-A0A0C3Q9U7-F1
#
_cell.length_a   1.000
_cell.length_b   1.000
_cell.length_c   1.000
_cell.angle_alpha   90.00
_cell.angle_beta   90.00
_cell.angle_gamma   90.00
#
_symmetry.space_group_name_H-M   'P 1'
#
loop_
_entity.id
_entity.type
_entity.pdbx_description
1 polymer ?
#
loop_
_entity_poly.entity_id
_entity_poly.type
_entity_poly.pdbx_seq_one_letter_code
_entity_poly.pdbx_strand_id
1 'polypeptide(L)'
;YTPSQWASEIKSAAAQGIDAFALNIGYDSWQAGQVQSAYDAAAANGFKMVLSFDMTVLGCGDSNVIQSNVDKYSNHPAQLKDNGGKAIVTTFDGGNCKSSDEWKSELDGARFVPAFFNDLNYVSLKSLYPVVGGDLLWGGAWPKFDEPISWSEDSFRISHNGLNRGAGDLYITTVSPWFFTHYGGKNFIWHNDDHLWNNRWEDLVEHRNQVDAVEIVSWNDYGESTYIGPIGKDQPGSEAWVNGFDHRAFLEMTGYYASAFKSGSWPSITSDKIFIYGRPHGVNDQASSDPLPRPDRYNWVTDKLWIVLFSTGSGSLTVTQGSSSSTTQVKAGVNKISMPLGVASSVTAVLTRGGEQVFDFTAPISFGHSPKTYNFNMNAAMGP
;
A
#
# COMPACT_ATOMS: atom_id res chain seq x y z
N TYR A 1 9.31 -16.19 7.37
CA TYR A 1 9.41 -15.55 8.69
C TYR A 1 9.57 -16.56 9.83
N THR A 2 10.33 -16.20 10.86
CA THR A 2 10.33 -16.86 12.18
C THR A 2 9.30 -16.22 13.11
N PRO A 3 8.93 -16.85 14.24
CA PRO A 3 8.00 -16.24 15.20
C PRO A 3 8.43 -14.86 15.73
N SER A 4 9.74 -14.67 15.96
CA SER A 4 10.26 -13.37 16.43
C SER A 4 10.19 -12.29 15.36
N GLN A 5 10.35 -12.66 14.08
CA GLN A 5 10.18 -11.72 12.98
C GLN A 5 8.71 -11.32 12.84
N TRP A 6 7.78 -12.27 12.88
CA TRP A 6 6.34 -11.98 12.90
C TRP A 6 5.96 -11.02 14.02
N ALA A 7 6.41 -11.28 15.26
CA ALA A 7 6.13 -10.40 16.40
C ALA A 7 6.69 -8.98 16.20
N SER A 8 7.90 -8.86 15.63
CA SER A 8 8.52 -7.55 15.37
C SER A 8 7.77 -6.76 14.30
N GLU A 9 7.29 -7.42 13.25
CA GLU A 9 6.54 -6.77 12.17
C GLU A 9 5.15 -6.38 12.61
N ILE A 10 4.44 -7.26 13.31
CA ILE A 10 3.15 -6.97 13.93
C ILE A 10 3.25 -5.75 14.86
N LYS A 11 4.29 -5.68 15.69
CA LYS A 11 4.51 -4.53 16.58
C LYS A 11 4.73 -3.24 15.80
N SER A 12 5.51 -3.29 14.72
CA SER A 12 5.76 -2.13 13.86
C SER A 12 4.49 -1.66 13.16
N ALA A 13 3.68 -2.59 12.65
CA ALA A 13 2.40 -2.29 12.00
C ALA A 13 1.38 -1.70 12.99
N ALA A 14 1.22 -2.33 14.16
CA ALA A 14 0.31 -1.87 15.20
C ALA A 14 0.68 -0.48 15.73
N ALA A 15 1.99 -0.16 15.82
CA ALA A 15 2.45 1.18 16.22
C ALA A 15 2.00 2.29 15.25
N GLN A 16 1.73 1.95 13.99
CA GLN A 16 1.23 2.88 12.98
C GLN A 16 -0.29 2.76 12.76
N GLY A 17 -0.99 2.09 13.69
CA GLY A 17 -2.44 1.96 13.64
C GLY A 17 -2.94 1.00 12.55
N ILE A 18 -2.13 0.04 12.10
CA ILE A 18 -2.61 -1.10 11.30
C ILE A 18 -3.18 -2.14 12.27
N ASP A 19 -4.34 -2.75 11.97
CA ASP A 19 -5.01 -3.69 12.89
C ASP A 19 -4.83 -5.16 12.50
N ALA A 20 -4.61 -5.43 11.22
CA ALA A 20 -4.57 -6.77 10.67
C ALA A 20 -3.61 -6.88 9.49
N PHE A 21 -3.13 -8.10 9.23
CA PHE A 21 -2.50 -8.45 7.95
C PHE A 21 -3.42 -9.35 7.14
N ALA A 22 -3.61 -9.02 5.87
CA ALA A 22 -4.18 -9.92 4.88
C ALA A 22 -3.06 -10.83 4.35
N LEU A 23 -3.19 -12.13 4.62
CA LEU A 23 -2.20 -13.13 4.22
C LEU A 23 -2.53 -13.59 2.80
N ASN A 24 -1.67 -13.30 1.83
CA ASN A 24 -1.75 -13.87 0.48
C ASN A 24 -1.44 -15.39 0.56
N ILE A 25 -2.42 -16.21 0.19
CA ILE A 25 -2.37 -17.67 0.33
C ILE A 25 -2.55 -18.31 -1.06
N GLY A 26 -1.52 -19.03 -1.49
CA GLY A 26 -1.47 -19.94 -2.63
C GLY A 26 -1.34 -21.41 -2.21
N TYR A 27 -0.82 -22.26 -3.12
CA TYR A 27 -0.76 -23.73 -2.91
C TYR A 27 0.57 -24.26 -2.37
N ASP A 28 1.61 -23.42 -2.24
CA ASP A 28 2.95 -23.90 -1.87
C ASP A 28 2.97 -24.49 -0.46
N SER A 29 3.63 -25.65 -0.30
CA SER A 29 3.60 -26.45 0.93
C SER A 29 4.13 -25.72 2.18
N TRP A 30 5.04 -24.77 2.00
CA TRP A 30 5.61 -23.98 3.10
C TRP A 30 4.64 -22.91 3.63
N GLN A 31 3.65 -22.48 2.83
CA GLN A 31 2.75 -21.38 3.19
C GLN A 31 1.85 -21.75 4.37
N ALA A 32 1.35 -22.99 4.42
CA ALA A 32 0.50 -23.44 5.52
C ALA A 32 1.17 -23.26 6.90
N GLY A 33 2.49 -23.51 6.98
CA GLY A 33 3.27 -23.28 8.20
C GLY A 33 3.47 -21.80 8.54
N GLN A 34 3.61 -20.94 7.52
CA GLN A 34 3.71 -19.49 7.70
C GLN A 34 2.38 -18.87 8.13
N VAL A 35 1.25 -19.32 7.57
CA VAL A 35 -0.09 -18.91 7.98
C VAL A 35 -0.30 -19.24 9.47
N GLN A 36 -0.02 -20.47 9.90
CA GLN A 36 -0.10 -20.85 11.31
C GLN A 36 0.77 -19.93 12.19
N SER A 37 2.03 -19.72 11.79
CA SER A 37 2.97 -18.87 12.55
C SER A 37 2.49 -17.42 12.66
N ALA A 38 1.86 -16.89 11.61
CA ALA A 38 1.28 -15.56 11.61
C ALA A 38 0.11 -15.46 12.60
N TYR A 39 -0.85 -16.41 12.55
CA TYR A 39 -1.98 -16.44 13.49
C TYR A 39 -1.54 -16.58 14.95
N ASP A 40 -0.55 -17.42 15.24
CA ASP A 40 -0.01 -17.60 16.59
C ASP A 40 0.64 -16.31 17.10
N ALA A 41 1.46 -15.66 16.27
CA ALA A 41 2.09 -14.39 16.61
C ALA A 41 1.06 -13.27 16.80
N ALA A 42 0.03 -13.20 15.96
CA ALA A 42 -1.04 -12.22 16.07
C ALA A 42 -1.84 -12.40 17.37
N ALA A 43 -2.21 -13.63 17.72
CA ALA A 43 -2.92 -13.92 18.96
C ALA A 43 -2.10 -13.52 20.20
N ALA A 44 -0.78 -13.77 20.18
CA ALA A 44 0.11 -13.40 21.27
C ALA A 44 0.29 -11.88 21.43
N ASN A 45 0.01 -11.08 20.39
CA ASN A 45 0.27 -9.63 20.37
C ASN A 45 -1.01 -8.78 20.23
N GLY A 46 -2.20 -9.38 20.31
CA GLY A 46 -3.48 -8.66 20.20
C GLY A 46 -3.75 -8.08 18.80
N PHE A 47 -3.11 -8.64 17.77
CA PHE A 47 -3.24 -8.23 16.37
C PHE A 47 -4.18 -9.18 15.62
N LYS A 48 -4.64 -8.79 14.43
CA LYS A 48 -5.55 -9.62 13.62
C LYS A 48 -4.93 -10.11 12.32
N MET A 49 -5.57 -11.10 11.72
CA MET A 49 -5.21 -11.70 10.43
C MET A 49 -6.48 -11.83 9.59
N VAL A 50 -6.31 -11.75 8.28
CA VAL A 50 -7.35 -11.98 7.26
C VAL A 50 -6.81 -13.04 6.30
N LEU A 51 -7.62 -14.03 5.97
CA LEU A 51 -7.31 -14.98 4.91
C LEU A 51 -7.57 -14.29 3.56
N SER A 52 -6.52 -14.14 2.73
CA SER A 52 -6.62 -13.61 1.36
C SER A 52 -6.14 -14.66 0.37
N PHE A 53 -7.07 -15.33 -0.30
CA PHE A 53 -6.73 -16.41 -1.23
C PHE A 53 -6.34 -15.85 -2.60
N ASP A 54 -5.15 -16.20 -3.07
CA ASP A 54 -4.66 -15.78 -4.37
C ASP A 54 -5.20 -16.72 -5.45
N MET A 55 -6.25 -16.30 -6.14
CA MET A 55 -6.90 -17.11 -7.18
C MET A 55 -6.20 -17.02 -8.54
N THR A 56 -5.07 -16.32 -8.63
CA THR A 56 -4.17 -16.40 -9.79
C THR A 56 -3.13 -17.51 -9.63
N VAL A 57 -2.87 -17.92 -8.38
CA VAL A 57 -2.03 -19.05 -8.03
C VAL A 57 -2.87 -20.30 -7.76
N LEU A 58 -3.97 -20.17 -6.99
CA LEU A 58 -4.94 -21.23 -6.76
C LEU A 58 -5.87 -21.39 -7.96
N GLY A 59 -6.10 -22.63 -8.38
CA GLY A 59 -7.06 -22.98 -9.40
C GLY A 59 -8.48 -23.17 -8.86
N CYS A 60 -9.46 -23.25 -9.76
CA CYS A 60 -10.87 -23.45 -9.41
C CYS A 60 -11.16 -24.78 -8.72
N GLY A 61 -10.25 -25.76 -8.82
CA GLY A 61 -10.32 -27.05 -8.14
C GLY A 61 -9.72 -27.06 -6.72
N ASP A 62 -9.08 -25.98 -6.27
CA ASP A 62 -8.36 -25.94 -4.98
C ASP A 62 -9.26 -25.63 -3.78
N SER A 63 -10.54 -26.01 -3.85
CA SER A 63 -11.54 -25.85 -2.79
C SER A 63 -11.05 -26.38 -1.44
N ASN A 64 -10.27 -27.48 -1.44
CA ASN A 64 -9.71 -28.07 -0.22
C ASN A 64 -8.74 -27.12 0.50
N VAL A 65 -7.95 -26.33 -0.23
CA VAL A 65 -7.00 -25.36 0.37
C VAL A 65 -7.78 -24.22 1.01
N ILE A 66 -8.82 -23.73 0.33
CA ILE A 66 -9.70 -22.66 0.83
C ILE A 66 -10.44 -23.13 2.09
N GLN A 67 -11.19 -24.24 1.98
CA GLN A 67 -11.98 -24.81 3.08
C GLN A 67 -11.13 -25.14 4.30
N SER A 68 -9.99 -25.81 4.12
CA SER A 68 -9.15 -26.18 5.27
C SER A 68 -8.57 -24.97 6.03
N ASN A 69 -8.27 -23.88 5.33
CA ASN A 69 -7.86 -22.63 5.99
C ASN A 69 -9.04 -21.94 6.68
N VAL A 70 -10.21 -21.86 6.02
CA VAL A 70 -11.43 -21.27 6.58
C VAL A 70 -11.87 -22.02 7.84
N ASP A 71 -11.98 -23.35 7.80
CA ASP A 71 -12.39 -24.19 8.93
C ASP A 71 -11.46 -24.01 10.13
N LYS A 72 -10.15 -23.95 9.85
CA LYS A 72 -9.11 -23.86 10.86
C LYS A 72 -9.06 -22.48 11.54
N TYR A 73 -9.18 -21.40 10.76
CA TYR A 73 -8.88 -20.06 11.25
C TYR A 73 -10.09 -19.17 11.48
N SER A 74 -11.28 -19.46 10.94
CA SER A 74 -12.47 -18.59 11.10
C SER A 74 -12.86 -18.32 12.56
N ASN A 75 -12.58 -19.28 13.45
CA ASN A 75 -12.81 -19.16 14.88
C ASN A 75 -11.55 -18.88 15.71
N HIS A 76 -10.41 -18.69 15.05
CA HIS A 76 -9.17 -18.34 15.73
C HIS A 76 -9.28 -16.97 16.41
N PRO A 77 -8.75 -16.76 17.63
CA PRO A 77 -8.85 -15.47 18.33
C PRO A 77 -8.22 -14.29 17.58
N ALA A 78 -7.25 -14.56 16.71
CA ALA A 78 -6.61 -13.56 15.86
C ALA A 78 -7.29 -13.37 14.48
N GLN A 79 -8.34 -14.10 14.13
CA GLN A 79 -9.08 -13.83 12.90
C GLN A 79 -9.84 -12.49 13.01
N LEU A 80 -9.68 -11.62 12.01
CA LEU A 80 -10.49 -10.41 11.91
C LEU A 80 -11.93 -10.81 11.60
N LYS A 81 -12.87 -10.24 12.36
CA LYS A 81 -14.30 -10.51 12.24
C LYS A 81 -15.06 -9.21 11.98
N ASP A 82 -16.16 -9.30 11.24
CA ASP A 82 -17.09 -8.19 11.08
C ASP A 82 -17.86 -7.92 12.38
N ASN A 83 -18.66 -6.84 12.40
CA ASN A 83 -19.49 -6.49 13.55
C ASN A 83 -20.54 -7.56 13.92
N GLY A 84 -20.85 -8.47 13.00
CA GLY A 84 -21.74 -9.62 13.22
C GLY A 84 -21.01 -10.87 13.75
N GLY A 85 -19.69 -10.80 13.95
CA GLY A 85 -18.87 -11.91 14.44
C GLY A 85 -18.44 -12.92 13.36
N LYS A 86 -18.66 -12.62 12.07
CA LYS A 86 -18.25 -13.48 10.95
C LYS A 86 -16.80 -13.20 10.58
N ALA A 87 -16.02 -14.24 10.33
CA ALA A 87 -14.66 -14.10 9.81
C ALA A 87 -14.67 -13.34 8.49
N ILE A 88 -13.83 -12.32 8.33
CA ILE A 88 -13.62 -11.65 7.05
C ILE A 88 -12.63 -12.47 6.24
N VAL A 89 -13.01 -12.83 5.02
CA VAL A 89 -12.18 -13.57 4.07
C VAL A 89 -12.20 -12.83 2.74
N THR A 90 -11.03 -12.64 2.15
CA THR A 90 -10.84 -11.95 0.87
C THR A 90 -10.22 -12.91 -0.15
N THR A 91 -10.23 -12.49 -1.41
CA THR A 91 -9.46 -13.13 -2.49
C THR A 91 -8.79 -12.04 -3.33
N PHE A 92 -7.67 -12.38 -3.94
CA PHE A 92 -7.16 -11.69 -5.12
C PHE A 92 -7.67 -12.44 -6.37
N ASP A 93 -8.49 -11.79 -7.18
CA ASP A 93 -9.29 -12.38 -8.26
C ASP A 93 -10.21 -13.55 -7.81
N GLY A 94 -10.60 -14.42 -8.75
CA GLY A 94 -11.49 -15.57 -8.57
C GLY A 94 -12.88 -15.38 -9.20
N GLY A 95 -13.13 -14.23 -9.83
CA GLY A 95 -14.47 -13.82 -10.25
C GLY A 95 -15.05 -14.56 -11.45
N ASN A 96 -14.23 -15.35 -12.16
CA ASN A 96 -14.63 -16.20 -13.29
C ASN A 96 -14.45 -17.70 -12.98
N CYS A 97 -14.08 -18.03 -11.74
CA CYS A 97 -13.51 -19.33 -11.41
C CYS A 97 -14.55 -20.28 -10.82
N LYS A 98 -15.41 -19.77 -9.93
CA LYS A 98 -16.41 -20.52 -9.17
C LYS A 98 -17.73 -19.77 -9.18
N SER A 99 -18.84 -20.50 -9.12
CA SER A 99 -20.19 -19.95 -8.94
C SER A 99 -20.42 -19.42 -7.52
N SER A 100 -21.51 -18.68 -7.32
CA SER A 100 -21.91 -18.20 -5.99
C SER A 100 -22.15 -19.34 -4.98
N ASP A 101 -22.66 -20.49 -5.42
CA ASP A 101 -22.95 -21.61 -4.52
C ASP A 101 -21.68 -22.39 -4.13
N GLU A 102 -20.71 -22.48 -5.04
CA GLU A 102 -19.39 -23.05 -4.74
C GLU A 102 -18.66 -22.19 -3.69
N TRP A 103 -18.60 -20.88 -3.89
CA TRP A 103 -18.05 -19.95 -2.89
C TRP A 103 -18.77 -20.07 -1.54
N LYS A 104 -20.09 -20.20 -1.55
CA LYS A 104 -20.88 -20.37 -0.33
C LYS A 104 -20.52 -21.65 0.42
N SER A 105 -20.31 -22.75 -0.31
CA SER A 105 -19.92 -24.03 0.27
C SER A 105 -18.49 -24.04 0.80
N GLU A 106 -17.61 -23.20 0.27
CA GLU A 106 -16.19 -23.17 0.64
C GLU A 106 -15.86 -22.25 1.82
N LEU A 107 -16.71 -21.26 2.07
CA LEU A 107 -16.44 -20.19 3.03
C LEU A 107 -17.18 -20.33 4.37
N ASP A 108 -17.97 -21.39 4.55
CA ASP A 108 -18.68 -21.76 5.80
C ASP A 108 -19.27 -20.58 6.60
N GLY A 109 -20.01 -19.70 5.92
CA GLY A 109 -20.68 -18.57 6.56
C GLY A 109 -19.79 -17.35 6.90
N ALA A 110 -18.54 -17.34 6.46
CA ALA A 110 -17.66 -16.17 6.51
C ALA A 110 -18.25 -14.96 5.76
N ARG A 111 -17.79 -13.77 6.13
CA ARG A 111 -18.01 -12.51 5.41
C ARG A 111 -17.06 -12.46 4.23
N PHE A 112 -17.53 -12.88 3.06
CA PHE A 112 -16.72 -12.92 1.85
C PHE A 112 -16.64 -11.54 1.17
N VAL A 113 -15.43 -11.01 1.01
CA VAL A 113 -15.14 -9.69 0.43
C VAL A 113 -14.07 -9.83 -0.67
N PRO A 114 -14.40 -10.37 -1.85
CA PRO A 114 -13.42 -10.63 -2.89
C PRO A 114 -12.94 -9.38 -3.63
N ALA A 115 -11.71 -9.41 -4.14
CA ALA A 115 -11.22 -8.50 -5.16
C ALA A 115 -11.35 -9.11 -6.56
N PHE A 116 -12.56 -9.14 -7.10
CA PHE A 116 -12.78 -9.65 -8.46
C PHE A 116 -12.51 -8.60 -9.54
N PHE A 117 -11.71 -8.97 -10.54
CA PHE A 117 -11.20 -8.05 -11.56
C PHE A 117 -11.99 -8.01 -12.87
N ASN A 118 -12.94 -8.92 -13.11
CA ASN A 118 -13.70 -8.91 -14.36
C ASN A 118 -14.73 -7.76 -14.43
N ASP A 119 -14.97 -7.24 -15.64
CA ASP A 119 -15.85 -6.08 -15.87
C ASP A 119 -17.29 -6.32 -15.40
N LEU A 120 -17.81 -7.53 -15.56
CA LEU A 120 -19.18 -7.85 -15.13
C LEU A 120 -19.33 -7.77 -13.61
N ASN A 121 -18.30 -8.14 -12.85
CA ASN A 121 -18.28 -7.99 -11.40
C ASN A 121 -18.14 -6.53 -10.98
N TYR A 122 -17.54 -5.67 -11.79
CA TYR A 122 -17.55 -4.22 -11.55
C TYR A 122 -18.94 -3.61 -11.53
N VAL A 123 -19.90 -4.18 -12.27
CA VAL A 123 -21.22 -3.58 -12.44
C VAL A 123 -22.38 -4.43 -11.94
N SER A 124 -22.13 -5.66 -11.49
CA SER A 124 -23.19 -6.61 -11.12
C SER A 124 -22.78 -7.63 -10.05
N LEU A 125 -21.78 -7.31 -9.22
CA LEU A 125 -21.20 -8.23 -8.22
C LEU A 125 -22.26 -9.01 -7.43
N LYS A 126 -23.16 -8.32 -6.70
CA LYS A 126 -24.17 -9.01 -5.86
C LYS A 126 -25.23 -9.76 -6.65
N SER A 127 -25.50 -9.35 -7.89
CA SER A 127 -26.44 -10.06 -8.75
C SER A 127 -25.85 -11.38 -9.25
N LEU A 128 -24.56 -11.40 -9.56
CA LEU A 128 -23.85 -12.59 -10.02
C LEU A 128 -23.46 -13.51 -8.85
N TYR A 129 -23.12 -12.90 -7.72
CA TYR A 129 -22.63 -13.56 -6.51
C TYR A 129 -23.41 -13.15 -5.26
N PRO A 130 -24.65 -13.62 -5.07
CA PRO A 130 -25.43 -13.31 -3.86
C PRO A 130 -24.75 -13.69 -2.53
N VAL A 131 -23.84 -14.67 -2.55
CA VAL A 131 -23.02 -15.06 -1.39
C VAL A 131 -22.09 -13.96 -0.90
N VAL A 132 -21.64 -13.09 -1.81
CA VAL A 132 -20.65 -12.07 -1.50
C VAL A 132 -21.22 -11.12 -0.45
N GLY A 133 -20.48 -10.95 0.63
CA GLY A 133 -20.83 -10.08 1.75
C GLY A 133 -20.07 -8.76 1.74
N GLY A 134 -19.35 -8.44 0.68
CA GLY A 134 -18.63 -7.19 0.52
C GLY A 134 -17.82 -7.13 -0.76
N ASP A 135 -17.16 -6.01 -1.01
CA ASP A 135 -16.41 -5.77 -2.24
C ASP A 135 -15.06 -5.14 -1.90
N LEU A 136 -13.98 -5.72 -2.42
CA LEU A 136 -12.63 -5.19 -2.28
C LEU A 136 -12.17 -4.60 -3.61
N LEU A 137 -12.10 -3.27 -3.70
CA LEU A 137 -11.49 -2.59 -4.84
C LEU A 137 -9.97 -2.59 -4.69
N TRP A 138 -9.31 -3.69 -5.06
CA TRP A 138 -7.85 -3.83 -4.89
C TRP A 138 -7.05 -2.84 -5.74
N GLY A 139 -7.54 -2.49 -6.94
CA GLY A 139 -6.90 -1.50 -7.81
C GLY A 139 -7.06 -0.04 -7.36
N GLY A 140 -7.88 0.24 -6.35
CA GLY A 140 -8.22 1.60 -5.92
C GLY A 140 -7.06 2.39 -5.30
N ALA A 141 -5.92 1.75 -5.09
CA ALA A 141 -4.70 2.37 -4.59
C ALA A 141 -4.01 3.28 -5.61
N TRP A 142 -4.28 3.11 -6.91
CA TRP A 142 -3.62 3.86 -7.98
C TRP A 142 -4.60 4.38 -9.02
N PRO A 143 -4.24 5.44 -9.76
CA PRO A 143 -5.05 5.90 -10.88
C PRO A 143 -5.08 4.84 -11.99
N LYS A 144 -6.24 4.69 -12.62
CA LYS A 144 -6.45 3.74 -13.72
C LYS A 144 -5.61 4.10 -14.96
N PHE A 145 -5.38 5.39 -15.18
CA PHE A 145 -4.63 5.95 -16.31
C PHE A 145 -3.56 6.94 -15.83
N ASP A 146 -2.90 7.62 -16.76
CA ASP A 146 -1.92 8.67 -16.46
C ASP A 146 -2.63 9.97 -16.01
N GLU A 147 -3.23 9.92 -14.82
CA GLU A 147 -3.98 11.02 -14.23
C GLU A 147 -3.85 11.01 -12.70
N PRO A 148 -4.09 12.13 -12.02
CA PRO A 148 -4.11 12.15 -10.56
C PRO A 148 -5.21 11.25 -9.98
N ILE A 149 -4.94 10.64 -8.82
CA ILE A 149 -5.91 9.80 -8.09
C ILE A 149 -7.20 10.59 -7.76
N SER A 150 -8.34 9.93 -7.85
CA SER A 150 -9.64 10.52 -7.50
C SER A 150 -10.62 9.48 -6.96
N TRP A 151 -11.68 9.94 -6.27
CA TRP A 151 -12.78 9.11 -5.77
C TRP A 151 -13.66 8.48 -6.87
N SER A 152 -13.43 8.80 -8.14
CA SER A 152 -14.36 8.45 -9.23
C SER A 152 -14.52 6.93 -9.40
N GLU A 153 -13.46 6.16 -9.26
CA GLU A 153 -13.51 4.70 -9.38
C GLU A 153 -14.21 4.05 -8.19
N ASP A 154 -13.93 4.50 -6.95
CA ASP A 154 -14.65 4.03 -5.77
C ASP A 154 -16.15 4.36 -5.87
N SER A 155 -16.49 5.60 -6.22
CA SER A 155 -17.88 6.02 -6.41
C SER A 155 -18.59 5.20 -7.48
N PHE A 156 -17.90 4.90 -8.59
CA PHE A 156 -18.44 4.05 -9.63
C PHE A 156 -18.68 2.63 -9.10
N ARG A 157 -17.68 2.03 -8.43
CA ARG A 157 -17.78 0.68 -7.90
C ARG A 157 -18.90 0.56 -6.86
N ILE A 158 -18.97 1.48 -5.89
CA ILE A 158 -20.02 1.52 -4.86
C ILE A 158 -21.41 1.62 -5.46
N SER A 159 -21.59 2.43 -6.51
CA SER A 159 -22.91 2.63 -7.13
C SER A 159 -23.39 1.45 -7.97
N HIS A 160 -22.50 0.53 -8.37
CA HIS A 160 -22.85 -0.59 -9.27
C HIS A 160 -22.65 -1.99 -8.67
N ASN A 161 -21.90 -2.14 -7.57
CA ASN A 161 -21.65 -3.46 -6.97
C ASN A 161 -22.90 -4.10 -6.34
N GLY A 162 -23.93 -3.31 -6.03
CA GLY A 162 -25.20 -3.78 -5.48
C GLY A 162 -25.14 -4.17 -3.99
N LEU A 163 -24.09 -3.77 -3.27
CA LEU A 163 -23.96 -4.04 -1.83
C LEU A 163 -25.03 -3.32 -1.01
N ASN A 164 -25.52 -3.96 0.04
CA ASN A 164 -26.37 -3.32 1.05
C ASN A 164 -25.59 -3.14 2.36
N ARG A 165 -24.90 -2.00 2.49
CA ARG A 165 -24.11 -1.68 3.69
C ARG A 165 -24.98 -1.59 4.96
N GLY A 166 -26.25 -1.18 4.84
CA GLY A 166 -27.21 -1.19 5.96
C GLY A 166 -27.55 -2.61 6.46
N ALA A 167 -27.36 -3.63 5.64
CA ALA A 167 -27.47 -5.04 6.01
C ALA A 167 -26.13 -5.68 6.43
N GLY A 168 -25.08 -4.87 6.57
CA GLY A 168 -23.75 -5.31 7.00
C GLY A 168 -22.86 -5.83 5.88
N ASP A 169 -23.16 -5.55 4.60
CA ASP A 169 -22.18 -5.75 3.53
C ASP A 169 -21.03 -4.74 3.67
N LEU A 170 -19.80 -5.14 3.33
CA LEU A 170 -18.60 -4.32 3.52
C LEU A 170 -18.09 -3.76 2.19
N TYR A 171 -17.68 -2.50 2.18
CA TYR A 171 -16.85 -1.95 1.10
C TYR A 171 -15.44 -1.71 1.60
N ILE A 172 -14.46 -2.37 0.97
CA ILE A 172 -13.04 -2.22 1.25
C ILE A 172 -12.37 -1.70 -0.02
N THR A 173 -11.42 -0.78 0.14
CA THR A 173 -10.60 -0.26 -0.97
C THR A 173 -9.16 -0.15 -0.51
N THR A 174 -8.26 0.19 -1.40
CA THR A 174 -6.82 0.13 -1.15
C THR A 174 -6.12 1.48 -1.17
N VAL A 175 -4.93 1.49 -0.58
CA VAL A 175 -3.93 2.55 -0.71
C VAL A 175 -2.53 1.94 -0.87
N SER A 176 -1.69 2.55 -1.71
CA SER A 176 -0.31 2.12 -1.95
C SER A 176 0.57 3.32 -2.29
N PRO A 177 1.85 3.36 -1.89
CA PRO A 177 2.69 4.51 -2.20
C PRO A 177 3.27 4.45 -3.61
N TRP A 178 3.52 3.24 -4.15
CA TRP A 178 4.30 3.06 -5.37
C TRP A 178 4.00 1.70 -6.00
N PHE A 179 4.07 1.60 -7.32
CA PHE A 179 4.06 0.33 -8.05
C PHE A 179 5.11 0.37 -9.17
N PHE A 180 6.07 -0.54 -9.09
CA PHE A 180 7.07 -0.79 -10.11
C PHE A 180 7.55 -2.24 -10.05
N THR A 181 7.61 -2.89 -11.21
CA THR A 181 8.10 -4.25 -11.36
C THR A 181 9.10 -4.32 -12.51
N HIS A 182 10.13 -5.16 -12.37
CA HIS A 182 11.22 -5.30 -13.34
C HIS A 182 11.65 -6.75 -13.56
N TYR A 183 10.66 -7.63 -13.75
CA TYR A 183 10.88 -9.03 -14.10
C TYR A 183 10.80 -9.24 -15.62
N GLY A 184 11.43 -10.31 -16.11
CA GLY A 184 11.22 -10.80 -17.48
C GLY A 184 9.75 -11.16 -17.70
N GLY A 185 9.06 -10.44 -18.60
CA GLY A 185 7.63 -10.62 -18.85
C GLY A 185 6.69 -9.84 -17.91
N LYS A 186 7.21 -9.15 -16.89
CA LYS A 186 6.45 -8.28 -15.98
C LYS A 186 7.29 -7.05 -15.64
N ASN A 187 7.31 -6.10 -16.56
CA ASN A 187 8.17 -4.91 -16.52
C ASN A 187 7.39 -3.63 -16.82
N PHE A 188 6.85 -3.00 -15.80
CA PHE A 188 6.02 -1.80 -15.94
C PHE A 188 5.98 -0.98 -14.65
N ILE A 189 5.53 0.26 -14.78
CA ILE A 189 5.27 1.18 -13.67
C ILE A 189 3.83 1.71 -13.79
N TRP A 190 3.18 2.04 -12.67
CA TRP A 190 1.91 2.79 -12.68
C TRP A 190 2.13 4.28 -12.43
N HIS A 191 1.07 5.08 -12.51
CA HIS A 191 1.13 6.48 -12.13
C HIS A 191 1.29 6.54 -10.61
N ASN A 192 2.43 7.05 -10.13
CA ASN A 192 2.77 7.13 -8.71
C ASN A 192 3.08 8.57 -8.24
N ASP A 193 2.89 9.55 -9.12
CA ASP A 193 3.25 10.94 -8.91
C ASP A 193 2.17 11.70 -8.09
N ASP A 194 2.28 13.02 -8.06
CA ASP A 194 1.30 13.95 -7.48
C ASP A 194 1.02 13.76 -5.98
N HIS A 195 1.99 13.22 -5.23
CA HIS A 195 1.80 12.81 -3.84
C HIS A 195 0.69 11.75 -3.67
N LEU A 196 0.65 10.75 -4.56
CA LEU A 196 -0.33 9.65 -4.58
C LEU A 196 -0.70 9.14 -3.18
N TRP A 197 0.28 8.73 -2.39
CA TRP A 197 0.08 8.20 -1.04
C TRP A 197 -0.78 9.12 -0.16
N ASN A 198 -0.40 10.40 -0.10
CA ASN A 198 -1.07 11.40 0.72
C ASN A 198 -2.46 11.75 0.17
N ASN A 199 -2.57 11.96 -1.14
CA ASN A 199 -3.84 12.32 -1.78
C ASN A 199 -4.85 11.20 -1.64
N ARG A 200 -4.43 9.94 -1.82
CA ARG A 200 -5.33 8.80 -1.67
C ARG A 200 -5.82 8.66 -0.23
N TRP A 201 -4.94 8.81 0.76
CA TRP A 201 -5.38 8.82 2.16
C TRP A 201 -6.33 9.97 2.49
N GLU A 202 -6.06 11.18 2.00
CA GLU A 202 -6.92 12.35 2.20
C GLU A 202 -8.32 12.13 1.60
N ASP A 203 -8.38 11.58 0.39
CA ASP A 203 -9.61 11.20 -0.30
C ASP A 203 -10.41 10.13 0.48
N LEU A 204 -9.72 9.13 1.03
CA LEU A 204 -10.33 8.09 1.87
C LEU A 204 -10.88 8.64 3.20
N VAL A 205 -10.20 9.62 3.81
CA VAL A 205 -10.68 10.27 5.03
C VAL A 205 -11.92 11.10 4.74
N GLU A 206 -11.96 11.83 3.62
CA GLU A 206 -13.12 12.61 3.18
C GLU A 206 -14.34 11.72 2.93
N HIS A 207 -14.13 10.55 2.32
CA HIS A 207 -15.18 9.60 1.98
C HIS A 207 -15.36 8.47 2.99
N ARG A 208 -14.76 8.56 4.19
CA ARG A 208 -14.71 7.46 5.18
C ARG A 208 -16.05 6.82 5.52
N ASN A 209 -17.16 7.57 5.43
CA ASN A 209 -18.49 7.03 5.73
C ASN A 209 -18.97 6.03 4.67
N GLN A 210 -18.27 5.94 3.52
CA GLN A 210 -18.52 5.01 2.42
C GLN A 210 -17.58 3.80 2.42
N VAL A 211 -16.58 3.78 3.29
CA VAL A 211 -15.50 2.77 3.32
C VAL A 211 -15.45 2.12 4.70
N ASP A 212 -15.58 0.80 4.76
CA ASP A 212 -15.63 0.05 6.02
C ASP A 212 -14.23 -0.35 6.50
N ALA A 213 -13.28 -0.57 5.58
CA ALA A 213 -11.87 -0.77 5.87
C ALA A 213 -10.99 -0.32 4.69
N VAL A 214 -9.72 -0.05 4.97
CA VAL A 214 -8.70 0.25 3.95
C VAL A 214 -7.62 -0.82 4.03
N GLU A 215 -7.31 -1.45 2.89
CA GLU A 215 -6.18 -2.38 2.78
C GLU A 215 -4.96 -1.63 2.22
N ILE A 216 -3.84 -1.72 2.95
CA ILE A 216 -2.58 -1.14 2.50
C ILE A 216 -1.87 -2.18 1.63
N VAL A 217 -1.69 -1.85 0.35
CA VAL A 217 -0.95 -2.66 -0.61
C VAL A 217 0.45 -2.08 -0.73
N SER A 218 1.49 -2.67 -0.15
CA SER A 218 1.48 -3.88 0.67
C SER A 218 2.41 -3.72 1.86
N TRP A 219 2.37 -4.69 2.78
CA TRP A 219 3.38 -4.74 3.84
C TRP A 219 4.76 -5.12 3.28
N ASN A 220 4.84 -6.14 2.42
CA ASN A 220 6.11 -6.76 2.02
C ASN A 220 6.12 -7.36 0.60
N ASP A 221 5.33 -6.85 -0.34
CA ASP A 221 5.51 -7.19 -1.76
C ASP A 221 6.65 -6.34 -2.36
N TYR A 222 7.85 -6.91 -2.29
CA TYR A 222 9.07 -6.32 -2.80
C TYR A 222 9.13 -6.32 -4.33
N GLY A 223 8.61 -7.38 -4.98
CA GLY A 223 8.69 -7.55 -6.42
C GLY A 223 7.94 -6.48 -7.20
N GLU A 224 6.83 -6.01 -6.65
CA GLU A 224 6.02 -4.91 -7.21
C GLU A 224 6.33 -3.53 -6.61
N SER A 225 7.33 -3.46 -5.72
CA SER A 225 7.75 -2.21 -5.06
C SER A 225 6.66 -1.52 -4.22
N THR A 226 5.61 -2.25 -3.81
CA THR A 226 4.47 -1.68 -3.08
C THR A 226 4.65 -1.70 -1.55
N TYR A 227 5.70 -2.38 -1.06
CA TYR A 227 5.99 -2.57 0.36
C TYR A 227 6.13 -1.25 1.13
N ILE A 228 5.65 -1.22 2.38
CA ILE A 228 5.94 -0.18 3.37
C ILE A 228 6.63 -0.71 4.63
N GLY A 229 6.68 -2.04 4.78
CA GLY A 229 7.38 -2.72 5.86
C GLY A 229 8.91 -2.67 5.69
N PRO A 230 9.65 -3.12 6.72
CA PRO A 230 11.10 -3.24 6.61
C PRO A 230 11.49 -4.24 5.52
N ILE A 231 12.54 -3.95 4.74
CA ILE A 231 13.04 -4.86 3.72
C ILE A 231 13.51 -6.18 4.36
N GLY A 232 12.83 -7.26 4.02
CA GLY A 232 13.12 -8.62 4.44
C GLY A 232 14.25 -9.28 3.65
N LYS A 233 14.60 -10.50 4.04
CA LYS A 233 15.60 -11.30 3.32
C LYS A 233 15.07 -11.92 2.04
N ASP A 234 13.83 -12.37 2.05
CA ASP A 234 13.22 -13.10 0.94
C ASP A 234 12.57 -12.08 -0.02
N GLN A 235 13.30 -11.72 -1.08
CA GLN A 235 12.92 -10.71 -2.07
C GLN A 235 12.96 -11.32 -3.49
N PRO A 236 12.18 -12.38 -3.78
CA PRO A 236 12.42 -13.33 -4.87
C PRO A 236 12.72 -12.66 -6.22
N GLY A 237 14.01 -12.52 -6.54
CA GLY A 237 14.49 -11.96 -7.81
C GLY A 237 14.32 -10.44 -7.96
N SER A 238 13.99 -9.73 -6.88
CA SER A 238 13.76 -8.26 -6.86
C SER A 238 14.88 -7.47 -6.22
N GLU A 239 15.94 -8.14 -5.74
CA GLU A 239 17.06 -7.53 -5.03
C GLU A 239 17.72 -6.40 -5.83
N ALA A 240 17.69 -6.47 -7.16
CA ALA A 240 18.29 -5.49 -8.06
C ALA A 240 17.61 -4.12 -8.03
N TRP A 241 16.31 -4.03 -7.70
CA TRP A 241 15.60 -2.75 -7.59
C TRP A 241 15.10 -2.41 -6.17
N VAL A 242 15.15 -3.37 -5.24
CA VAL A 242 14.68 -3.18 -3.86
C VAL A 242 15.81 -2.86 -2.88
N ASN A 243 17.00 -3.43 -3.06
CA ASN A 243 18.09 -3.21 -2.11
C ASN A 243 18.51 -1.74 -2.06
N GLY A 244 18.39 -1.13 -0.87
CA GLY A 244 18.70 0.28 -0.63
C GLY A 244 17.51 1.23 -0.82
N PHE A 245 16.32 0.73 -1.13
CA PHE A 245 15.11 1.52 -1.36
C PHE A 245 14.14 1.35 -0.18
N ASP A 246 14.49 1.90 0.98
CA ASP A 246 13.65 1.79 2.19
C ASP A 246 12.37 2.63 2.05
N HIS A 247 11.21 2.00 2.25
CA HIS A 247 9.89 2.65 2.14
C HIS A 247 9.26 2.99 3.50
N ARG A 248 9.97 2.81 4.62
CA ARG A 248 9.41 3.03 5.97
C ARG A 248 8.96 4.47 6.24
N ALA A 249 9.39 5.44 5.43
CA ALA A 249 8.81 6.79 5.45
C ALA A 249 7.29 6.78 5.19
N PHE A 250 6.79 5.89 4.31
CA PHE A 250 5.36 5.72 4.06
C PHE A 250 4.64 5.04 5.23
N LEU A 251 5.30 4.07 5.86
CA LEU A 251 4.79 3.44 7.09
C LEU A 251 4.64 4.46 8.21
N GLU A 252 5.60 5.34 8.42
CA GLU A 252 5.50 6.40 9.44
C GLU A 252 4.37 7.41 9.14
N MET A 253 4.19 7.79 7.87
CA MET A 253 3.04 8.63 7.48
C MET A 253 1.69 7.93 7.71
N THR A 254 1.65 6.58 7.64
CA THR A 254 0.42 5.79 7.84
C THR A 254 -0.23 6.10 9.18
N GLY A 255 0.55 6.24 10.26
CA GLY A 255 0.00 6.49 11.59
C GLY A 255 -0.90 7.72 11.68
N TYR A 256 -0.53 8.80 10.97
CA TYR A 256 -1.34 10.02 10.89
C TYR A 256 -2.64 9.79 10.12
N TYR A 257 -2.55 9.21 8.93
CA TYR A 257 -3.69 9.03 8.04
C TYR A 257 -4.67 7.94 8.48
N ALA A 258 -4.16 6.80 8.96
CA ALA A 258 -4.99 5.72 9.49
C ALA A 258 -5.76 6.18 10.74
N SER A 259 -5.14 6.99 11.60
CA SER A 259 -5.81 7.59 12.75
C SER A 259 -6.93 8.54 12.32
N ALA A 260 -6.69 9.39 11.32
CA ALA A 260 -7.70 10.26 10.75
C ALA A 260 -8.87 9.49 10.11
N PHE A 261 -8.58 8.42 9.37
CA PHE A 261 -9.60 7.57 8.75
C PHE A 261 -10.48 6.91 9.81
N LYS A 262 -9.87 6.32 10.84
CA LYS A 262 -10.62 5.63 11.90
C LYS A 262 -11.46 6.59 12.73
N SER A 263 -10.90 7.72 13.14
CA SER A 263 -11.57 8.68 14.03
C SER A 263 -12.49 9.68 13.32
N GLY A 264 -12.27 9.92 12.03
CA GLY A 264 -12.89 11.01 11.29
C GLY A 264 -12.37 12.40 11.68
N SER A 265 -11.22 12.49 12.35
CA SER A 265 -10.61 13.75 12.77
C SER A 265 -9.10 13.72 12.55
N TRP A 266 -8.56 14.77 11.95
CA TRP A 266 -7.12 14.91 11.73
C TRP A 266 -6.37 15.05 13.06
N PRO A 267 -5.42 14.15 13.39
CA PRO A 267 -4.61 14.29 14.60
C PRO A 267 -3.82 15.60 14.60
N SER A 268 -3.55 16.15 15.79
CA SER A 268 -2.65 17.31 15.90
C SER A 268 -1.22 16.89 15.60
N ILE A 269 -0.52 17.66 14.78
CA ILE A 269 0.91 17.46 14.53
C ILE A 269 1.69 18.14 15.67
N THR A 270 2.29 17.32 16.54
CA THR A 270 2.99 17.79 17.75
C THR A 270 4.51 17.79 17.62
N SER A 271 5.04 17.26 16.53
CA SER A 271 6.47 17.30 16.18
C SER A 271 6.58 17.62 14.69
N ASP A 272 7.53 18.47 14.33
CA ASP A 272 7.93 18.61 12.94
C ASP A 272 8.47 17.25 12.46
N LYS A 273 8.17 16.85 11.21
CA LYS A 273 8.73 15.66 10.56
C LYS A 273 8.73 15.88 9.06
N ILE A 274 9.83 15.56 8.41
CA ILE A 274 9.95 15.64 6.96
C ILE A 274 10.10 14.24 6.34
N PHE A 275 9.44 14.04 5.21
CA PHE A 275 9.52 12.85 4.37
C PHE A 275 9.95 13.29 2.98
N ILE A 276 11.00 12.68 2.43
CA ILE A 276 11.56 13.03 1.13
C ILE A 276 11.69 11.74 0.31
N TYR A 277 11.18 11.75 -0.91
CA TYR A 277 11.23 10.59 -1.78
C TYR A 277 11.41 10.97 -3.26
N GLY A 278 12.08 10.10 -4.00
CA GLY A 278 12.36 10.32 -5.42
C GLY A 278 13.07 9.13 -6.08
N ARG A 279 12.97 9.07 -7.41
CA ARG A 279 13.64 8.05 -8.23
C ARG A 279 15.16 8.32 -8.31
N PRO A 280 15.97 7.28 -8.56
CA PRO A 280 17.43 7.39 -8.56
C PRO A 280 18.01 7.97 -9.86
N HIS A 281 17.20 8.05 -10.93
CA HIS A 281 17.58 8.58 -12.23
C HIS A 281 16.36 9.12 -12.97
N GLY A 282 16.58 9.85 -14.05
CA GLY A 282 15.54 10.45 -14.88
C GLY A 282 14.79 9.41 -15.71
N VAL A 283 13.53 9.70 -16.05
CA VAL A 283 12.68 8.78 -16.83
C VAL A 283 13.22 8.45 -18.21
N ASN A 284 13.98 9.38 -18.79
CA ASN A 284 14.53 9.28 -20.14
C ASN A 284 15.99 8.81 -20.18
N ASP A 285 16.63 8.61 -19.03
CA ASP A 285 18.02 8.14 -18.98
C ASP A 285 18.14 6.74 -19.57
N GLN A 286 19.32 6.45 -20.14
CA GLN A 286 19.61 5.17 -20.76
C GLN A 286 20.47 4.32 -19.82
N ALA A 287 19.99 3.13 -19.50
CA ALA A 287 20.74 2.20 -18.67
C ALA A 287 21.89 1.57 -19.47
N SER A 288 23.09 1.54 -18.89
CA SER A 288 24.29 1.06 -19.59
C SER A 288 24.40 -0.46 -19.69
N SER A 289 23.67 -1.19 -18.85
CA SER A 289 23.93 -2.62 -18.60
C SER A 289 22.70 -3.39 -18.14
N ASP A 290 21.50 -2.94 -18.53
CA ASP A 290 20.27 -3.62 -18.16
C ASP A 290 19.93 -4.75 -19.15
N PRO A 291 19.68 -5.99 -18.69
CA PRO A 291 19.19 -7.06 -19.55
C PRO A 291 17.74 -6.87 -20.03
N LEU A 292 16.95 -6.01 -19.38
CA LEU A 292 15.57 -5.72 -19.71
C LEU A 292 15.43 -4.36 -20.39
N PRO A 293 14.39 -4.17 -21.24
CA PRO A 293 14.07 -2.84 -21.74
C PRO A 293 13.60 -1.94 -20.60
N ARG A 294 13.53 -0.64 -20.89
CA ARG A 294 12.85 0.32 -20.01
C ARG A 294 11.41 -0.17 -19.74
N PRO A 295 10.90 -0.05 -18.49
CA PRO A 295 9.55 -0.50 -18.15
C PRO A 295 8.48 0.16 -19.02
N ASP A 296 7.40 -0.58 -19.29
CA ASP A 296 6.21 0.02 -19.89
C ASP A 296 5.68 1.14 -18.98
N ARG A 297 5.11 2.17 -19.61
CA ARG A 297 4.55 3.36 -18.93
C ARG A 297 5.55 4.19 -18.14
N TYR A 298 6.85 4.05 -18.39
CA TYR A 298 7.89 4.91 -17.79
C TYR A 298 7.62 6.42 -17.94
N ASN A 299 6.84 6.80 -18.94
CA ASN A 299 6.47 8.17 -19.25
C ASN A 299 5.24 8.69 -18.47
N TRP A 300 4.63 7.87 -17.60
CA TRP A 300 3.53 8.27 -16.70
C TRP A 300 4.05 8.90 -15.40
N VAL A 301 5.36 8.99 -15.24
CA VAL A 301 5.99 9.60 -14.06
C VAL A 301 6.95 10.71 -14.48
N THR A 302 7.22 11.63 -13.57
CA THR A 302 7.94 12.87 -13.80
C THR A 302 9.16 12.97 -12.91
N ASP A 303 10.21 13.65 -13.37
CA ASP A 303 11.48 13.79 -12.64
C ASP A 303 11.34 14.85 -11.54
N LYS A 304 10.57 14.52 -10.50
CA LYS A 304 10.30 15.36 -9.33
C LYS A 304 10.76 14.70 -8.04
N LEU A 305 11.31 15.54 -7.17
CA LEU A 305 11.56 15.26 -5.78
C LEU A 305 10.29 15.61 -5.03
N TRP A 306 9.75 14.65 -4.30
CA TRP A 306 8.53 14.82 -3.54
C TRP A 306 8.85 14.94 -2.06
N ILE A 307 8.23 15.93 -1.42
CA ILE A 307 8.46 16.24 -0.02
C ILE A 307 7.10 16.39 0.68
N VAL A 308 6.98 15.74 1.82
CA VAL A 308 5.86 15.94 2.75
C VAL A 308 6.45 16.43 4.06
N LEU A 309 5.99 17.58 4.54
CA LEU A 309 6.37 18.13 5.84
C LEU A 309 5.15 18.16 6.74
N PHE A 310 5.20 17.38 7.82
CA PHE A 310 4.34 17.56 8.97
C PHE A 310 4.93 18.68 9.80
N SER A 311 4.25 19.83 9.86
CA SER A 311 4.77 21.02 10.55
C SER A 311 3.91 21.41 11.74
N THR A 312 4.55 21.77 12.84
CA THR A 312 3.89 22.27 14.07
C THR A 312 3.43 23.72 13.94
N GLY A 313 3.97 24.47 12.96
CA GLY A 313 3.75 25.91 12.84
C GLY A 313 4.16 26.47 11.48
N SER A 314 3.93 27.76 11.27
CA SER A 314 4.45 28.44 10.08
C SER A 314 5.98 28.54 10.11
N GLY A 315 6.61 28.54 8.94
CA GLY A 315 8.06 28.59 8.81
C GLY A 315 8.51 28.65 7.35
N SER A 316 9.81 28.51 7.14
CA SER A 316 10.44 28.50 5.82
C SER A 316 11.28 27.24 5.67
N LEU A 317 10.89 26.36 4.75
CA LEU A 317 11.61 25.14 4.41
C LEU A 317 12.53 25.40 3.21
N THR A 318 13.83 25.26 3.41
CA THR A 318 14.84 25.32 2.34
C THR A 318 15.31 23.92 2.01
N VAL A 319 15.20 23.53 0.73
CA VAL A 319 15.64 22.23 0.23
C VAL A 319 16.74 22.43 -0.80
N THR A 320 17.83 21.69 -0.64
CA THR A 320 19.03 21.76 -1.47
C THR A 320 19.41 20.37 -1.97
N GLN A 321 19.67 20.27 -3.27
CA GLN A 321 20.17 19.07 -3.96
C GLN A 321 21.27 19.49 -4.94
N GLY A 322 22.49 19.01 -4.73
CA GLY A 322 23.64 19.45 -5.52
C GLY A 322 23.81 20.97 -5.46
N SER A 323 23.80 21.63 -6.62
CA SER A 323 23.86 23.10 -6.74
C SER A 323 22.49 23.80 -6.74
N SER A 324 21.40 23.04 -6.74
CA SER A 324 20.04 23.57 -6.77
C SER A 324 19.50 23.76 -5.36
N SER A 325 18.86 24.89 -5.09
CA SER A 325 18.19 25.15 -3.81
C SER A 325 16.85 25.87 -4.04
N SER A 326 15.86 25.56 -3.22
CA SER A 326 14.55 26.21 -3.23
C SER A 326 14.06 26.46 -1.81
N THR A 327 13.36 27.57 -1.59
CA THR A 327 12.78 27.92 -0.29
C THR A 327 11.27 28.07 -0.42
N THR A 328 10.52 27.36 0.41
CA THR A 328 9.05 27.36 0.41
C THR A 328 8.52 27.77 1.78
N GLN A 329 7.53 28.65 1.82
CA GLN A 329 6.82 28.98 3.06
C GLN A 329 5.88 27.83 3.41
N VAL A 330 5.93 27.38 4.66
CA VAL A 330 5.11 26.29 5.19
C VAL A 330 4.19 26.79 6.30
N LYS A 331 3.10 26.08 6.55
CA LYS A 331 2.13 26.34 7.62
C LYS A 331 2.04 25.15 8.56
N ALA A 332 1.38 25.33 9.72
CA ALA A 332 1.02 24.20 10.56
C ALA A 332 0.15 23.19 9.78
N GLY A 333 0.36 21.90 10.02
CA GLY A 333 -0.30 20.82 9.30
C GLY A 333 0.60 20.11 8.29
N VAL A 334 -0.02 19.33 7.40
CA VAL A 334 0.66 18.64 6.31
C VAL A 334 0.92 19.61 5.15
N ASN A 335 2.18 19.72 4.74
CA ASN A 335 2.59 20.52 3.58
C ASN A 335 3.15 19.55 2.52
N LYS A 336 2.56 19.57 1.32
CA LYS A 336 2.99 18.77 0.17
C LYS A 336 3.75 19.69 -0.80
N ILE A 337 5.01 19.36 -1.07
CA ILE A 337 5.94 20.19 -1.84
C ILE A 337 6.60 19.29 -2.89
N SER A 338 6.79 19.83 -4.09
CA SER A 338 7.62 19.18 -5.10
C SER A 338 8.58 20.17 -5.74
N MET A 339 9.70 19.64 -6.23
CA MET A 339 10.65 20.38 -7.06
C MET A 339 11.27 19.45 -8.10
N PRO A 340 11.81 19.96 -9.22
CA PRO A 340 12.50 19.11 -10.19
C PRO A 340 13.62 18.30 -9.53
N LEU A 341 13.82 17.03 -9.88
CA LEU A 341 14.98 16.24 -9.43
C LEU A 341 16.26 16.82 -10.05
N GLY A 342 17.30 16.95 -9.23
CA GLY A 342 18.61 17.45 -9.62
C GLY A 342 19.72 16.49 -9.23
N VAL A 343 20.81 16.48 -10.00
CA VAL A 343 21.97 15.61 -9.76
C VAL A 343 22.58 15.90 -8.40
N ALA A 344 22.52 14.90 -7.51
CA ALA A 344 22.99 15.01 -6.14
C ALA A 344 23.25 13.62 -5.54
N SER A 345 24.14 13.54 -4.55
CA SER A 345 24.36 12.34 -3.75
C SER A 345 23.48 12.29 -2.48
N SER A 346 22.84 13.40 -2.14
CA SER A 346 21.92 13.55 -0.99
C SER A 346 21.06 14.80 -1.18
N VAL A 347 20.00 14.91 -0.38
CA VAL A 347 19.14 16.09 -0.31
C VAL A 347 19.20 16.66 1.11
N THR A 348 19.49 17.94 1.26
CA THR A 348 19.44 18.63 2.55
C THR A 348 18.14 19.44 2.64
N ALA A 349 17.47 19.35 3.78
CA ALA A 349 16.28 20.11 4.10
C ALA A 349 16.45 20.83 5.44
N VAL A 350 16.29 22.15 5.44
CA VAL A 350 16.43 23.02 6.61
C VAL A 350 15.11 23.73 6.84
N LEU A 351 14.47 23.48 7.98
CA LEU A 351 13.28 24.22 8.40
C LEU A 351 13.69 25.34 9.35
N THR A 352 13.23 26.56 9.08
CA THR A 352 13.41 27.71 9.97
C THR A 352 12.09 28.34 10.38
N ARG A 353 12.03 28.91 11.59
CA ARG A 353 10.85 29.61 12.13
C ARG A 353 11.32 30.86 12.88
N GLY A 354 10.84 32.03 12.47
CA GLY A 354 11.29 33.30 13.06
C GLY A 354 12.79 33.59 12.90
N GLY A 355 13.46 32.98 11.90
CA GLY A 355 14.90 33.07 11.68
C GLY A 355 15.74 32.04 12.45
N GLU A 356 15.15 31.23 13.31
CA GLU A 356 15.83 30.14 14.02
C GLU A 356 15.66 28.81 13.29
N GLN A 357 16.71 27.98 13.29
CA GLN A 357 16.66 26.62 12.72
C GLN A 357 15.87 25.68 13.64
N VAL A 358 14.84 25.04 13.08
CA VAL A 358 14.04 23.99 13.74
C VAL A 358 14.73 22.64 13.55
N PHE A 359 15.09 22.30 12.31
CA PHE A 359 15.91 21.13 11.99
C PHE A 359 16.79 21.39 10.76
N ASP A 360 17.83 20.58 10.63
CA ASP A 360 18.64 20.40 9.43
C ASP A 360 18.81 18.90 9.22
N PHE A 361 18.21 18.39 8.14
CA PHE A 361 18.15 16.97 7.83
C PHE A 361 18.78 16.71 6.46
N THR A 362 19.69 15.73 6.41
CA THR A 362 20.28 15.24 5.16
C THR A 362 19.72 13.86 4.84
N ALA A 363 18.86 13.80 3.83
CA ALA A 363 18.26 12.58 3.32
C ALA A 363 19.23 11.86 2.36
N PRO A 364 19.42 10.53 2.48
CA PRO A 364 20.26 9.73 1.59
C PRO A 364 19.56 9.45 0.24
N ILE A 365 18.94 10.47 -0.35
CA ILE A 365 18.30 10.42 -1.66
C ILE A 365 19.31 10.91 -2.70
N SER A 366 19.75 10.03 -3.57
CA SER A 366 20.67 10.33 -4.67
C SER A 366 19.95 10.30 -6.01
N PHE A 367 20.34 11.18 -6.92
CA PHE A 367 19.86 11.22 -8.29
C PHE A 367 21.02 11.44 -9.27
N GLY A 368 21.03 10.72 -10.38
CA GLY A 368 22.02 10.89 -11.45
C GLY A 368 21.58 10.34 -12.80
N HIS A 369 22.26 10.78 -13.87
CA HIS A 369 21.87 10.49 -15.26
C HIS A 369 22.53 9.26 -15.90
N SER A 370 23.21 8.43 -15.11
CA SER A 370 23.97 7.28 -15.62
C SER A 370 23.59 5.99 -14.89
N PRO A 371 22.32 5.55 -15.01
CA PRO A 371 21.89 4.32 -14.39
C PRO A 371 22.58 3.11 -15.03
N LYS A 372 22.85 2.09 -14.21
CA LYS A 372 23.29 0.77 -14.69
C LYS A 372 22.11 -0.10 -15.12
N THR A 373 20.98 0.06 -14.42
CA THR A 373 19.70 -0.62 -14.64
C THR A 373 18.55 0.38 -14.55
N TYR A 374 17.42 0.10 -15.20
CA TYR A 374 16.20 0.90 -15.16
C TYR A 374 15.46 0.67 -13.85
N ASN A 375 15.99 1.20 -12.75
CA ASN A 375 15.33 1.13 -11.46
C ASN A 375 14.36 2.30 -11.27
N PHE A 376 13.07 2.02 -11.49
CA PHE A 376 11.98 2.96 -11.25
C PHE A 376 11.32 2.77 -9.87
N ASN A 377 11.92 1.98 -8.98
CA ASN A 377 11.57 2.00 -7.57
C ASN A 377 12.00 3.35 -6.96
N MET A 378 11.51 3.64 -5.77
CA MET A 378 11.69 4.95 -5.15
C MET A 378 12.46 4.88 -3.85
N ASN A 379 13.47 5.73 -3.70
CA ASN A 379 14.13 5.85 -2.42
C ASN A 379 13.33 6.83 -1.57
N ALA A 380 13.09 6.49 -0.30
CA ALA A 380 12.39 7.34 0.64
C ALA A 380 13.19 7.48 1.93
N ALA A 381 13.12 8.67 2.51
CA ALA A 381 13.80 9.03 3.74
C ALA A 381 12.89 9.88 4.61
N MET A 382 13.11 9.82 5.93
CA MET A 382 12.40 10.65 6.89
C MET A 382 13.35 11.22 7.93
N GLY A 383 13.04 12.43 8.40
CA GLY A 383 13.82 13.19 9.38
C GLY A 383 12.96 13.82 10.48
N PRO A 384 13.61 14.48 11.46
CA PRO A 384 12.96 15.15 12.58
C PRO A 384 12.12 16.37 12.22
#